data_AF-A0A2H5UVM4-F1
#
_entry.id   AF-A0A2H5UVM4-F1
#
_cell.length_a   1.000
_cell.length_b   1.000
_cell.length_c   1.000
_cell.angle_alpha   90.00
_cell.angle_beta   90.00
_cell.angle_gamma   90.00
#
_symmetry.space_group_name_H-M   'P 1'
#
loop_
_entity.id
_entity.type
_entity.pdbx_description
1 polymer ?
#
loop_
_entity_poly.entity_id
_entity_poly.type
_entity_poly.pdbx_seq_one_letter_code
_entity_poly.pdbx_strand_id
1 'polypeptide(L)'
;MVSLREKIEMMRQGIIHRYVIPMLELRGFMVSDWKRPVSLEDQVLRDEGWIPLYTPYTTWETYTRDAPLHVYFNTFYGDVYEKAYKHCFVEFILRRHNRSLPPEVTGIFTRLNVSDGYYWKHRIPVSLDIPESVVKDIDSKYDELLLLLSRAKALES
;
A
#
# COMPACT_ATOMS: atom_id res chain seq x y z
N MET A 1 -18.54 16.76 -13.28
CA MET A 1 -18.06 17.69 -12.23
C MET A 1 -17.31 16.86 -11.21
N VAL A 2 -16.09 17.24 -10.82
CA VAL A 2 -15.26 16.43 -9.91
C VAL A 2 -15.77 16.57 -8.46
N SER A 3 -16.05 15.44 -7.81
CA SER A 3 -16.54 15.35 -6.43
C SER A 3 -15.48 15.73 -5.39
N LEU A 4 -15.88 15.98 -4.13
CA LEU A 4 -14.95 16.23 -3.04
C LEU A 4 -13.99 15.04 -2.81
N ARG A 5 -14.50 13.80 -2.89
CA ARG A 5 -13.71 12.57 -2.74
C ARG A 5 -12.59 12.50 -3.78
N GLU A 6 -12.92 12.76 -5.04
CA GLU A 6 -11.94 12.77 -6.14
C GLU A 6 -10.93 13.92 -6.01
N LYS A 7 -11.35 15.11 -5.55
CA LYS A 7 -10.42 16.22 -5.27
C LYS A 7 -9.42 15.88 -4.18
N ILE A 8 -9.86 15.23 -3.10
CA ILE A 8 -9.01 14.75 -2.00
C ILE A 8 -8.04 13.69 -2.53
N GLU A 9 -8.52 12.75 -3.32
CA GLU A 9 -7.70 11.72 -3.98
C GLU A 9 -6.61 12.34 -4.86
N MET A 10 -6.99 13.22 -5.79
CA MET A 10 -6.05 13.94 -6.66
C MET A 10 -5.00 14.74 -5.87
N MET A 11 -5.36 15.33 -4.72
CA MET A 11 -4.43 16.02 -3.83
C MET A 11 -3.43 15.06 -3.19
N ARG A 12 -3.89 13.91 -2.65
CA ARG A 12 -3.04 12.85 -2.10
C ARG A 12 -2.05 12.34 -3.15
N GLN A 13 -2.55 11.99 -4.33
CA GLN A 13 -1.76 11.57 -5.49
C GLN A 13 -0.75 12.63 -5.90
N GLY A 14 -1.14 13.91 -5.89
CA GLY A 14 -0.24 15.04 -6.16
C GLY A 14 0.97 15.08 -5.22
N ILE A 15 0.76 14.95 -3.91
CA ILE A 15 1.86 14.94 -2.92
C ILE A 15 2.74 13.69 -3.09
N ILE A 16 2.11 12.53 -3.29
CA ILE A 16 2.81 11.24 -3.45
C ILE A 16 3.70 11.25 -4.70
N HIS A 17 3.17 11.61 -5.87
CA HIS A 17 3.91 11.62 -7.14
C HIS A 17 4.87 12.81 -7.32
N ARG A 18 4.67 13.94 -6.62
CA ARG A 18 5.56 15.11 -6.74
C ARG A 18 6.62 15.22 -5.65
N TYR A 19 6.47 14.50 -4.54
CA TYR A 19 7.43 14.55 -3.44
C TYR A 19 7.84 13.15 -2.95
N VAL A 20 6.88 12.34 -2.49
CA VAL A 20 7.21 11.10 -1.76
C VAL A 20 7.91 10.08 -2.66
N ILE A 21 7.41 9.85 -3.87
CA ILE A 21 8.02 8.92 -4.84
C ILE A 21 9.42 9.38 -5.25
N PRO A 22 9.67 10.63 -5.73
CA PRO A 22 11.02 11.10 -6.03
C PRO A 22 12.02 10.93 -4.88
N MET A 23 11.58 11.17 -3.64
CA MET A 23 12.44 11.01 -2.46
C MET A 23 12.69 9.54 -2.06
N LEU A 24 11.80 8.61 -2.44
CA LEU A 24 12.00 7.17 -2.31
C LEU A 24 12.87 6.62 -3.45
N GLU A 25 12.76 7.15 -4.67
CA GLU A 25 13.65 6.83 -5.80
C GLU A 25 15.10 7.17 -5.47
N LEU A 26 15.36 8.31 -4.82
CA LEU A 26 16.67 8.66 -4.26
C LEU A 26 17.17 7.69 -3.17
N ARG A 27 16.31 6.88 -2.57
CA ARG A 27 16.64 5.79 -1.63
C ARG A 27 16.65 4.40 -2.27
N GLY A 28 16.57 4.33 -3.61
CA GLY A 28 16.64 3.08 -4.39
C GLY A 28 15.30 2.36 -4.59
N PHE A 29 14.16 2.95 -4.20
CA PHE A 29 12.86 2.37 -4.52
C PHE A 29 12.48 2.67 -5.97
N MET A 30 12.44 1.65 -6.81
CA MET A 30 12.08 1.78 -8.23
C MET A 30 10.66 1.28 -8.48
N VAL A 31 10.01 1.79 -9.54
CA VAL A 31 8.70 1.26 -9.99
C VAL A 31 8.83 -0.22 -10.37
N SER A 32 7.91 -1.05 -9.89
CA SER A 32 7.86 -2.49 -10.17
C SER A 32 7.02 -2.79 -11.42
N ASP A 33 7.36 -3.88 -12.12
CA ASP A 33 6.52 -4.51 -13.15
C ASP A 33 5.22 -5.07 -12.55
N TRP A 34 5.25 -5.42 -11.27
CA TRP A 34 4.09 -5.89 -10.52
C TRP A 34 3.20 -4.73 -10.09
N LYS A 35 1.89 -4.90 -10.31
CA LYS A 35 0.86 -3.98 -9.83
C LYS A 35 0.08 -4.68 -8.70
N ARG A 36 -0.34 -3.91 -7.70
CA ARG A 36 -1.16 -4.46 -6.59
C ARG A 36 -2.47 -5.00 -7.18
N PRO A 37 -2.88 -6.22 -6.85
CA PRO A 37 -4.16 -6.75 -7.31
C PRO A 37 -5.33 -6.00 -6.65
N VAL A 38 -6.46 -5.92 -7.35
CA VAL A 38 -7.72 -5.48 -6.74
C VAL A 38 -8.15 -6.53 -5.73
N SER A 39 -8.36 -6.09 -4.50
CA SER A 39 -8.69 -6.93 -3.35
C SER A 39 -10.13 -6.73 -2.90
N LEU A 40 -10.66 -7.67 -2.13
CA LEU A 40 -12.05 -7.63 -1.66
C LEU A 40 -12.33 -6.46 -0.71
N GLU A 41 -11.29 -5.90 -0.07
CA GLU A 41 -11.39 -4.68 0.75
C GLU A 41 -11.43 -3.39 -0.09
N ASP A 42 -11.09 -3.44 -1.37
CA ASP A 42 -11.21 -2.30 -2.29
C ASP A 42 -12.64 -2.18 -2.87
N GLN A 43 -13.56 -3.03 -2.41
CA GLN A 43 -14.94 -3.14 -2.89
C GLN A 43 -15.91 -3.22 -1.70
N VAL A 44 -17.17 -2.83 -1.93
CA VAL A 44 -18.26 -3.01 -0.97
C VAL A 44 -19.47 -3.62 -1.67
N LEU A 45 -20.05 -4.67 -1.09
CA LEU A 45 -21.30 -5.24 -1.57
C LEU A 45 -22.47 -4.30 -1.25
N ARG A 46 -23.25 -3.94 -2.27
CA ARG A 46 -24.52 -3.22 -2.17
C ARG A 46 -25.60 -3.96 -2.96
N ASP A 47 -26.82 -3.45 -2.94
CA ASP A 47 -27.98 -4.01 -3.64
C ASP A 47 -27.75 -4.15 -5.16
N GLU A 48 -26.94 -3.26 -5.74
CA GLU A 48 -26.55 -3.26 -7.17
C GLU A 48 -25.31 -4.14 -7.46
N GLY A 49 -24.75 -4.83 -6.47
CA GLY A 49 -23.56 -5.67 -6.58
C GLY A 49 -22.31 -5.10 -5.88
N TRP A 50 -21.13 -5.57 -6.30
CA TRP A 50 -19.85 -5.11 -5.76
C TRP A 50 -19.44 -3.75 -6.35
N ILE A 51 -19.42 -2.72 -5.51
CA ILE A 51 -19.08 -1.34 -5.91
C ILE A 51 -17.64 -1.02 -5.47
N PRO A 52 -16.78 -0.47 -6.34
CA PRO A 52 -15.42 -0.10 -5.97
C PRO A 52 -15.38 1.06 -4.97
N LEU A 53 -14.44 1.00 -4.03
CA LEU A 53 -14.11 2.07 -3.08
C LEU A 53 -13.00 3.02 -3.59
N TYR A 54 -12.50 2.77 -4.79
CA TYR A 54 -11.49 3.57 -5.47
C TYR A 54 -12.12 4.47 -6.56
N THR A 55 -11.31 5.30 -7.23
CA THR A 55 -11.78 6.31 -8.21
C THR A 55 -11.03 6.18 -9.54
N PRO A 56 -11.41 6.90 -10.61
CA PRO A 56 -10.62 6.93 -11.85
C PRO A 56 -9.19 7.50 -11.67
N TYR A 57 -8.92 8.21 -10.57
CA TYR A 57 -7.61 8.79 -10.25
C TYR A 57 -6.68 7.83 -9.50
N THR A 58 -7.13 6.61 -9.24
CA THR A 58 -6.38 5.59 -8.52
C THR A 58 -5.21 5.05 -9.32
N THR A 59 -4.00 5.26 -8.81
CA THR A 59 -2.82 4.51 -9.25
C THR A 59 -2.76 3.13 -8.60
N TRP A 60 -2.33 2.15 -9.40
CA TRP A 60 -2.09 0.75 -9.00
C TRP A 60 -0.60 0.41 -9.00
N GLU A 61 0.25 1.44 -9.11
CA GLU A 61 1.70 1.33 -9.19
C GLU A 61 2.27 0.88 -7.85
N THR A 62 3.22 -0.06 -7.90
CA THR A 62 3.98 -0.47 -6.71
C THR A 62 5.45 -0.20 -6.92
N TYR A 63 6.16 0.02 -5.82
CA TYR A 63 7.58 0.33 -5.79
C TYR A 63 8.33 -0.74 -5.01
N THR A 64 9.57 -1.02 -5.37
CA THR A 64 10.42 -2.00 -4.67
C THR A 64 11.85 -1.49 -4.65
N ARG A 65 12.54 -1.66 -3.52
CA ARG A 65 14.01 -1.56 -3.48
C ARG A 65 14.59 -2.96 -3.65
N ASP A 66 14.18 -3.88 -2.77
CA ASP A 66 14.64 -5.26 -2.73
C ASP A 66 13.46 -6.23 -2.80
N ALA A 67 13.42 -7.05 -3.85
CA ALA A 67 12.39 -8.08 -3.97
C ALA A 67 12.48 -9.08 -2.78
N PRO A 68 11.34 -9.59 -2.26
CA PRO A 68 10.00 -9.57 -2.87
C PRO A 68 8.99 -8.59 -2.22
N LEU A 69 9.44 -7.64 -1.39
CA LEU A 69 8.55 -6.70 -0.68
C LEU A 69 8.24 -5.46 -1.53
N HIS A 70 6.96 -5.19 -1.79
CA HIS A 70 6.49 -4.12 -2.66
C HIS A 70 5.71 -3.07 -1.85
N VAL A 71 6.01 -1.79 -2.06
CA VAL A 71 5.33 -0.65 -1.46
C VAL A 71 4.19 -0.19 -2.37
N TYR A 72 2.99 -0.04 -1.80
CA TYR A 72 1.81 0.51 -2.46
C TYR A 72 1.20 1.66 -1.64
N PHE A 73 0.81 2.75 -2.31
CA PHE A 73 0.11 3.86 -1.68
C PHE A 73 -1.41 3.66 -1.81
N ASN A 74 -2.05 3.16 -0.76
CA ASN A 74 -3.51 3.08 -0.68
C ASN A 74 -4.08 4.42 -0.21
N THR A 75 -4.40 5.26 -1.18
CA THR A 75 -4.97 6.60 -1.01
C THR A 75 -6.48 6.60 -0.75
N PHE A 76 -7.16 5.45 -0.85
CA PHE A 76 -8.60 5.27 -0.57
C PHE A 76 -8.87 5.15 0.91
N TYR A 77 -8.56 6.22 1.65
CA TYR A 77 -9.07 6.37 3.00
C TYR A 77 -10.60 6.50 2.93
N GLY A 78 -11.30 5.42 3.29
CA GLY A 78 -12.76 5.30 3.14
C GLY A 78 -13.57 6.26 4.01
N ASP A 79 -12.93 6.92 4.97
CA ASP A 79 -13.55 7.87 5.89
C ASP A 79 -13.22 9.32 5.50
N VAL A 80 -14.25 10.11 5.20
CA VAL A 80 -14.11 11.46 4.59
C VAL A 80 -14.24 12.58 5.63
N TYR A 81 -14.20 12.26 6.93
CA TYR A 81 -14.20 13.28 7.99
C TYR A 81 -12.99 14.22 7.88
N GLU A 82 -13.21 15.48 8.24
CA GLU A 82 -12.36 16.65 7.93
C GLU A 82 -10.92 16.61 8.47
N LYS A 83 -10.53 15.58 9.22
CA LYS A 83 -9.14 15.37 9.70
C LYS A 83 -8.37 14.30 8.92
N ALA A 84 -9.06 13.44 8.16
CA ALA A 84 -8.45 12.30 7.47
C ALA A 84 -8.03 12.59 6.01
N TYR A 85 -8.41 13.73 5.43
CA TYR A 85 -8.18 14.01 4.00
C TYR A 85 -6.70 14.03 3.57
N LYS A 86 -5.77 14.30 4.50
CA LYS A 86 -4.31 14.22 4.25
C LYS A 86 -3.67 12.89 4.65
N HIS A 87 -4.42 11.96 5.20
CA HIS A 87 -3.93 10.63 5.52
C HIS A 87 -4.15 9.66 4.36
N CYS A 88 -3.20 8.77 4.16
CA CYS A 88 -3.35 7.56 3.36
C CYS A 88 -2.74 6.37 4.10
N PHE A 89 -2.90 5.18 3.55
CA PHE A 89 -2.19 3.99 4.02
C PHE A 89 -1.04 3.67 3.07
N VAL A 90 0.08 3.22 3.61
CA VAL A 90 1.12 2.55 2.84
C VAL A 90 1.07 1.06 3.14
N GLU A 91 0.99 0.24 2.10
CA GLU A 91 0.97 -1.22 2.17
C GLU A 91 2.30 -1.80 1.70
N PHE A 92 2.85 -2.72 2.49
CA PHE A 92 4.07 -3.47 2.19
C PHE A 92 3.67 -4.90 1.87
N ILE A 93 3.67 -5.27 0.59
CA ILE A 93 3.01 -6.46 0.07
C ILE A 93 4.05 -7.44 -0.45
N LEU A 94 3.94 -8.71 -0.08
CA LEU A 94 4.80 -9.77 -0.57
C LEU A 94 4.26 -10.35 -1.88
N ARG A 95 5.03 -10.25 -2.97
CA ARG A 95 4.71 -10.81 -4.30
C ARG A 95 4.86 -12.34 -4.32
N ARG A 96 4.14 -13.06 -3.45
CA ARG A 96 4.13 -14.53 -3.34
C ARG A 96 2.71 -15.03 -3.04
N HIS A 97 1.89 -15.19 -4.09
CA HIS A 97 0.48 -15.56 -4.01
C HIS A 97 0.26 -16.90 -3.29
N ASN A 98 -0.77 -16.99 -2.44
CA ASN A 98 -1.20 -18.19 -1.71
C ASN A 98 -0.13 -18.93 -0.87
N ARG A 99 1.05 -18.32 -0.65
CA ARG A 99 2.11 -18.88 0.18
C ARG A 99 1.81 -18.63 1.66
N SER A 100 1.79 -19.69 2.48
CA SER A 100 1.76 -19.55 3.95
C SER A 100 3.03 -18.86 4.46
N LEU A 101 2.87 -17.94 5.41
CA LEU A 101 4.00 -17.38 6.17
C LEU A 101 4.28 -18.23 7.43
N PRO A 102 5.52 -18.22 7.94
CA PRO A 102 5.85 -18.75 9.26
C PRO A 102 5.05 -18.05 10.39
N PRO A 103 4.75 -18.72 11.50
CA PRO A 103 4.00 -18.14 12.62
C PRO A 103 4.59 -16.82 13.17
N GLU A 104 5.92 -16.71 13.17
CA GLU A 104 6.71 -15.60 13.70
C GLU A 104 6.38 -14.25 13.04
N VAL A 105 5.94 -14.27 11.78
CA VAL A 105 5.58 -13.08 11.00
C VAL A 105 4.09 -13.01 10.64
N THR A 106 3.32 -14.07 10.94
CA THR A 106 1.86 -14.14 10.65
C THR A 106 1.04 -13.19 11.55
N GLY A 107 1.57 -12.74 12.68
CA GLY A 107 0.99 -11.68 13.50
C GLY A 107 1.31 -10.24 13.02
N ILE A 108 2.27 -10.11 12.10
CA ILE A 108 2.77 -8.81 11.60
C ILE A 108 2.19 -8.52 10.21
N PHE A 109 2.08 -9.56 9.38
CA PHE A 109 1.43 -9.51 8.07
C PHE A 109 -0.03 -9.98 8.18
N THR A 110 -0.91 -9.28 7.47
CA THR A 110 -2.33 -9.60 7.30
C THR A 110 -2.58 -10.06 5.87
N ARG A 111 -3.71 -10.72 5.59
CA ARG A 111 -4.05 -11.15 4.24
C ARG A 111 -4.68 -10.00 3.44
N LEU A 112 -4.11 -9.71 2.27
CA LEU A 112 -4.77 -9.01 1.18
C LEU A 112 -5.53 -10.07 0.36
N ASN A 113 -6.81 -10.27 0.66
CA ASN A 113 -7.65 -11.26 -0.02
C ASN A 113 -8.07 -10.77 -1.41
N VAL A 114 -7.89 -11.61 -2.42
CA VAL A 114 -8.26 -11.37 -3.82
C VAL A 114 -9.24 -12.45 -4.28
N SER A 115 -9.75 -12.35 -5.51
CA SER A 115 -10.77 -13.28 -6.05
C SER A 115 -10.35 -14.76 -6.07
N ASP A 116 -9.05 -15.03 -6.24
CA ASP A 116 -8.45 -16.35 -6.46
C ASP A 116 -7.47 -16.76 -5.36
N GLY A 117 -7.46 -16.06 -4.22
CA GLY A 117 -6.54 -16.34 -3.12
C GLY A 117 -6.20 -15.14 -2.25
N TYR A 118 -4.93 -15.06 -1.85
CA TYR A 118 -4.43 -13.97 -1.01
C TYR A 118 -2.94 -13.70 -1.22
N TYR A 119 -2.56 -12.46 -0.92
CA TYR A 119 -1.19 -12.02 -0.70
C TYR A 119 -1.03 -11.64 0.77
N TRP A 120 0.22 -11.54 1.25
CA TRP A 120 0.50 -11.01 2.59
C TRP A 120 0.88 -9.53 2.50
N LYS A 121 0.30 -8.71 3.37
CA LYS A 121 0.64 -7.29 3.50
C LYS A 121 0.82 -6.86 4.95
N HIS A 122 1.75 -5.94 5.18
CA HIS A 122 1.72 -5.05 6.35
C HIS A 122 1.17 -3.69 5.92
N ARG A 123 0.54 -2.92 6.82
CA ARG A 123 -0.04 -1.62 6.49
C ARG A 123 0.19 -0.62 7.61
N ILE A 124 0.72 0.55 7.27
CA ILE A 124 0.85 1.69 8.19
C ILE A 124 0.01 2.88 7.71
N PRO A 125 -0.66 3.62 8.62
CA PRO A 125 -1.20 4.94 8.29
C PRO A 125 -0.04 5.94 8.21
N VAL A 126 -0.09 6.87 7.26
CA VAL A 126 0.85 8.00 7.16
C VAL A 126 0.08 9.32 7.06
N SER A 127 0.70 10.44 7.45
CA SER A 127 0.17 11.78 7.17
C SER A 127 0.99 12.45 6.08
N LEU A 128 0.33 12.90 5.02
CA LEU A 128 0.94 13.69 3.95
C LEU A 128 1.14 15.17 4.33
N ASP A 129 0.85 15.58 5.58
CA ASP A 129 1.21 16.90 6.10
C ASP A 129 2.72 17.12 6.21
N ILE A 130 3.50 16.05 6.43
CA ILE A 130 4.96 16.09 6.56
C ILE A 130 5.54 14.98 5.65
N PRO A 131 5.63 15.20 4.32
CA PRO A 131 6.09 14.20 3.36
C PRO A 131 7.46 13.61 3.67
N GLU A 132 8.35 14.37 4.30
CA GLU A 132 9.66 13.91 4.80
C GLU A 132 9.54 12.77 5.81
N SER A 133 8.54 12.84 6.71
CA SER A 133 8.27 11.76 7.67
C SER A 133 7.80 10.53 6.92
N VAL A 134 6.89 10.68 5.96
CA VAL A 134 6.36 9.57 5.14
C VAL A 134 7.49 8.79 4.49
N VAL A 135 8.45 9.48 3.86
CA VAL A 135 9.62 8.85 3.23
C VAL A 135 10.46 8.07 4.27
N LYS A 136 10.72 8.67 5.44
CA LYS A 136 11.49 8.03 6.52
C LYS A 136 10.75 6.82 7.12
N ASP A 137 9.45 6.93 7.33
CA ASP A 137 8.60 5.90 7.92
C ASP A 137 8.48 4.70 6.98
N ILE A 138 8.36 4.94 5.67
CA ILE A 138 8.38 3.89 4.64
C ILE A 138 9.72 3.17 4.64
N ASP A 139 10.82 3.91 4.52
CA ASP A 139 12.18 3.35 4.45
C ASP A 139 12.51 2.50 5.69
N SER A 140 12.26 3.06 6.89
CA SER A 140 12.53 2.37 8.17
C SER A 140 11.66 1.13 8.34
N LYS A 141 10.37 1.19 7.96
CA LYS A 141 9.46 0.04 8.06
C LYS A 141 9.78 -1.04 7.03
N TYR A 142 10.26 -0.66 5.83
CA TYR A 142 10.68 -1.60 4.80
C TYR A 142 11.82 -2.49 5.29
N ASP A 143 12.87 -1.89 5.85
CA ASP A 143 14.03 -2.62 6.38
C ASP A 143 13.67 -3.49 7.59
N GLU A 144 12.81 -2.99 8.50
CA GLU A 144 12.28 -3.76 9.62
C GLU A 144 11.55 -5.03 9.14
N LEU A 145 10.65 -4.89 8.16
CA LEU A 145 9.88 -6.00 7.61
C LEU A 145 10.75 -7.00 6.85
N LEU A 146 11.71 -6.54 6.05
CA LEU A 146 12.68 -7.42 5.39
C LEU A 146 13.54 -8.20 6.39
N LEU A 147 14.01 -7.55 7.46
CA LEU A 147 14.79 -8.19 8.51
C LEU A 147 13.97 -9.26 9.25
N LEU A 148 12.70 -9.01 9.54
CA LEU A 148 11.78 -9.98 10.14
C LEU A 148 11.56 -11.19 9.23
N LEU A 149 11.30 -10.96 7.95
CA LEU A 149 11.07 -12.01 6.96
C LEU A 149 12.32 -12.85 6.68
N SER A 150 13.51 -12.21 6.68
CA SER A 150 14.80 -12.88 6.57
C SER A 150 15.08 -13.77 7.78
N ARG A 151 14.91 -13.26 9.01
CA ARG A 151 15.06 -14.03 10.26
C ARG A 151 14.11 -15.23 10.32
N ALA A 152 12.87 -15.08 9.86
CA ALA A 152 11.88 -16.15 9.79
C ALA A 152 12.10 -17.11 8.59
N LYS A 153 13.14 -16.91 7.75
CA LYS A 153 13.37 -17.64 6.50
C LYS A 153 12.19 -17.62 5.53
N ALA A 154 11.27 -16.66 5.69
CA ALA A 154 10.06 -16.53 4.87
C ALA A 154 10.37 -16.19 3.40
N LEU A 155 11.54 -15.59 3.15
CA LEU A 155 12.05 -15.25 1.82
C LEU A 155 12.79 -16.39 1.12
N GLU A 156 13.26 -17.40 1.86
CA GLU A 156 13.93 -18.57 1.29
C GLU A 156 12.91 -19.44 0.53
N SER A 157 13.25 -19.83 -0.69
CA SER A 157 12.44 -20.65 -1.60
C SER A 157 13.33 -21.30 -2.64
#